data_AF-A0A0F7IGI7-F1
#
_entry.id   AF-A0A0F7IGI7-F1
#
_cell.length_a   1.000
_cell.length_b   1.000
_cell.length_c   1.000
_cell.angle_alpha   90.00
_cell.angle_beta   90.00
_cell.angle_gamma   90.00
#
_symmetry.space_group_name_H-M   'P 1'
#
loop_
_entity.id
_entity.type
_entity.pdbx_description
1 polymer ?
#
loop_
_entity_poly.entity_id
_entity_poly.type
_entity_poly.pdbx_seq_one_letter_code
_entity_poly.pdbx_strand_id
1 'polypeptide(L)' 'MKFGRLDLKNLILMLIFAGLVVGGLQIAGMWVWVMSSGAIPAYEGGVHVMIALIGALFAINGLLKILATLKTKFA' A
#
# COMPACT_ATOMS: atom_id res chain seq x y z
N MET A 1 -19.14 -12.13 -17.62
CA MET A 1 -18.13 -11.24 -17.01
C MET A 1 -17.67 -10.23 -18.05
N LYS A 2 -18.22 -9.01 -18.07
CA LYS A 2 -17.76 -7.95 -18.99
C LYS A 2 -16.57 -7.24 -18.35
N PHE A 3 -15.36 -7.71 -18.64
CA PHE A 3 -14.09 -7.01 -18.36
C PHE A 3 -13.90 -5.71 -19.18
N GLY A 4 -14.90 -5.29 -19.96
CA GLY A 4 -14.79 -4.18 -20.93
C GLY A 4 -15.26 -2.80 -20.46
N ARG A 5 -15.55 -2.59 -19.17
CA ARG A 5 -16.00 -1.28 -18.65
C ARG A 5 -15.18 -0.77 -17.46
N LEU A 6 -14.01 -1.35 -17.20
CA LEU A 6 -13.11 -0.84 -16.18
C LEU A 6 -12.46 0.44 -16.72
N ASP A 7 -13.00 1.58 -16.30
CA ASP A 7 -12.55 2.91 -16.70
C ASP A 7 -11.04 3.03 -16.46
N LEU A 8 -10.27 3.41 -17.49
CA LEU A 8 -8.80 3.45 -17.46
C LEU A 8 -8.30 4.29 -16.27
N LYS A 9 -9.04 5.33 -15.91
CA LYS A 9 -8.79 6.15 -14.72
C LYS A 9 -8.81 5.32 -13.43
N ASN A 10 -9.78 4.43 -13.24
CA ASN A 10 -9.87 3.60 -12.04
C ASN A 10 -8.79 2.53 -12.02
N LEU A 11 -8.43 1.98 -13.19
CA LEU A 11 -7.32 1.03 -13.30
C LEU A 11 -5.99 1.67 -12.86
N ILE A 12 -5.69 2.87 -13.37
CA ILE A 12 -4.47 3.61 -13.00
C ILE A 12 -4.46 3.92 -11.50
N LEU A 13 -5.57 4.41 -10.95
CA LEU A 13 -5.67 4.69 -9.52
C LEU A 13 -5.44 3.42 -8.67
N MET A 14 -6.01 2.28 -9.07
CA MET A 14 -5.77 1.00 -8.38
C MET A 14 -4.29 0.60 -8.43
N LEU A 15 -3.62 0.76 -9.58
CA LEU A 15 -2.19 0.47 -9.71
C LEU A 15 -1.33 1.39 -8.83
N ILE A 16 -1.67 2.67 -8.74
CA ILE A 16 -0.98 3.63 -7.85
C ILE A 16 -1.12 3.19 -6.39
N PHE A 17 -2.33 2.89 -5.93
CA PHE A 17 -2.54 2.45 -4.55
C PHE A 17 -1.87 1.10 -4.28
N ALA A 18 -1.95 0.14 -5.19
CA ALA A 18 -1.25 -1.13 -5.07
C ALA A 18 0.28 -0.93 -4.98
N GLY A 19 0.85 -0.06 -5.79
CA GLY A 19 2.26 0.32 -5.74
C GLY A 19 2.65 0.96 -4.40
N LEU A 20 1.82 1.85 -3.87
CA LEU A 20 2.03 2.46 -2.55
C LEU A 20 2.00 1.44 -1.41
N VAL A 21 1.11 0.43 -1.48
CA VAL A 21 1.05 -0.66 -0.50
C VAL A 21 2.33 -1.49 -0.53
N VAL A 22 2.75 -1.93 -1.72
CA VAL A 22 3.97 -2.73 -1.90
C VAL A 22 5.20 -1.94 -1.47
N GLY A 23 5.29 -0.66 -1.87
CA GLY A 23 6.39 0.22 -1.47
C GLY A 23 6.47 0.42 0.04
N GLY A 24 5.34 0.65 0.71
CA GLY A 24 5.29 0.77 2.17
C GLY A 24 5.75 -0.51 2.88
N LEU A 25 5.31 -1.68 2.41
CA LEU A 25 5.74 -2.98 2.93
C LEU A 25 7.24 -3.24 2.69
N GLN A 26 7.76 -2.89 1.52
CA GLN A 26 9.19 -3.03 1.20
C GLN A 26 10.04 -2.14 2.10
N ILE A 27 9.66 -0.87 2.28
CA ILE A 27 10.37 0.06 3.17
C ILE A 27 10.35 -0.47 4.61
N ALA A 28 9.20 -0.93 5.10
CA ALA A 28 9.10 -1.55 6.42
C ALA A 28 10.04 -2.77 6.54
N GLY A 29 10.05 -3.66 5.56
CA GLY A 29 10.94 -4.83 5.53
C GLY A 29 12.42 -4.45 5.52
N MET A 30 12.82 -3.43 4.76
CA MET A 30 14.19 -2.92 4.73
C MET A 30 14.63 -2.41 6.10
N TRP A 31 13.79 -1.63 6.79
CA TRP A 31 14.13 -1.14 8.12
C TRP A 31 14.15 -2.24 9.18
N VAL A 32 13.29 -3.25 9.08
CA VAL A 32 13.38 -4.46 9.91
C VAL A 32 14.72 -5.17 9.69
N TRP A 33 15.16 -5.30 8.44
CA TRP A 33 16.45 -5.90 8.12
C TRP A 33 17.63 -5.08 8.70
N VAL A 34 17.62 -3.76 8.55
CA VAL A 34 18.64 -2.86 9.12
C VAL A 34 18.69 -2.94 10.66
N MET A 35 17.53 -3.05 11.32
CA MET A 35 17.50 -3.27 12.77
C MET A 35 18.06 -4.65 13.14
N SER A 36 17.74 -5.69 12.37
CA SER A 36 18.22 -7.06 12.63
C SER A 36 19.73 -7.20 12.48
N SER A 37 20.38 -6.36 11.67
CA SER A 37 21.84 -6.33 11.51
C SER A 37 22.56 -5.56 12.61
N GLY A 38 21.83 -4.93 13.55
CA GLY A 38 22.41 -4.11 14.61
C GLY A 38 23.02 -2.79 14.14
N ALA A 39 22.69 -2.33 12.92
CA ALA A 39 23.27 -1.12 12.34
C ALA A 39 22.73 0.18 12.99
N ILE A 40 21.54 0.13 13.57
CA ILE A 40 20.88 1.27 14.24
C ILE A 40 20.15 0.78 15.50
N PRO A 41 19.90 1.68 16.49
CA PRO A 41 19.03 1.37 17.62
C PRO A 41 17.61 0.99 17.18
N ALA A 42 17.00 0.05 17.90
CA ALA A 42 15.66 -0.46 17.58
C ALA A 42 14.57 0.63 17.62
N TYR A 43 14.73 1.68 18.44
CA TYR A 43 13.75 2.77 18.48
C TYR A 43 13.75 3.60 17.19
N GLU A 44 14.93 3.87 16.61
CA GLU A 44 15.05 4.65 15.37
C GLU A 44 14.48 3.88 14.18
N GLY A 45 14.90 2.61 14.02
CA GLY A 45 14.36 1.75 12.96
C GLY A 45 12.87 1.47 13.15
N GLY A 46 12.41 1.31 14.39
CA GLY A 46 11.01 1.07 14.72
C GLY A 46 10.09 2.19 14.26
N VAL A 47 10.51 3.46 14.39
CA VAL A 47 9.73 4.61 13.89
C VAL A 47 9.53 4.52 12.37
N HIS A 48 10.59 4.19 11.63
CA HIS A 48 10.51 4.07 10.17
C HIS A 48 9.59 2.92 9.72
N VAL A 49 9.65 1.78 10.41
CA VAL A 49 8.74 0.66 10.18
C VAL A 49 7.29 1.07 10.43
N MET A 50 7.01 1.73 11.56
CA MET A 50 5.65 2.16 11.90
C MET A 50 5.09 3.15 10.89
N ILE A 51 5.86 4.16 10.49
CA ILE A 51 5.42 5.15 9.49
C ILE A 51 5.15 4.47 8.14
N ALA A 52 6.02 3.55 7.71
CA ALA A 52 5.85 2.84 6.44
C ALA A 52 4.59 1.95 6.44
N LEU A 53 4.32 1.25 7.55
CA LEU A 53 3.11 0.43 7.71
C LEU A 53 1.83 1.29 7.77
N ILE A 54 1.86 2.43 8.48
CA ILE A 54 0.74 3.37 8.50
C ILE A 54 0.45 3.88 7.08
N GLY A 55 1.49 4.25 6.32
CA GLY A 55 1.36 4.63 4.91
C GLY A 55 0.72 3.54 4.06
N ALA A 56 1.16 2.29 4.23
CA ALA A 56 0.57 1.14 3.53
C ALA A 56 -0.91 0.94 3.89
N LEU A 57 -1.30 1.09 5.16
CA LEU A 57 -2.70 1.00 5.59
C LEU A 57 -3.59 2.07 4.94
N PHE A 58 -3.10 3.31 4.85
CA PHE A 58 -3.83 4.38 4.14
C PHE A 58 -3.99 4.06 2.65
N ALA A 59 -2.96 3.49 2.02
CA ALA A 59 -3.02 3.08 0.62
C ALA A 59 -4.01 1.91 0.40
N ILE A 60 -4.06 0.93 1.31
CA ILE A 60 -5.06 -0.15 1.30
C ILE A 60 -6.47 0.43 1.39
N ASN A 61 -6.71 1.39 2.30
CA ASN A 61 -8.01 2.04 2.42
C ASN A 61 -8.42 2.76 1.12
N GLY A 62 -7.47 3.43 0.45
CA GLY A 62 -7.69 4.03 -0.87
C GLY A 62 -8.09 2.99 -1.93
N LEU A 63 -7.40 1.85 -1.97
CA LEU A 63 -7.70 0.74 -2.86
C LEU A 63 -9.11 0.17 -2.61
N LEU A 64 -9.47 -0.06 -1.34
CA LEU A 64 -10.79 -0.57 -0.94
C LEU A 64 -11.93 0.38 -1.36
N LYS A 65 -11.73 1.70 -1.26
CA LYS A 65 -12.72 2.69 -1.72
C LYS A 65 -12.95 2.62 -3.23
N ILE A 66 -11.89 2.43 -4.02
CA ILE A 66 -12.02 2.29 -5.47
C ILE A 66 -12.75 0.99 -5.82
N LEU A 67 -12.38 -0.12 -5.18
CA LEU A 67 -13.04 -1.41 -5.36
C LEU A 67 -14.53 -1.34 -5.00
N ALA A 68 -14.89 -0.68 -3.90
CA ALA A 68 -16.28 -0.45 -3.51
C ALA A 68 -17.04 0.35 -4.57
N THR A 69 -16.42 1.41 -5.11
CA THR A 69 -17.01 2.24 -6.18
C THR A 69 -17.19 1.47 -7.48
N LEU A 70 -16.28 0.57 -7.82
CA LEU A 70 -16.44 -0.30 -8.98
C LEU A 70 -17.59 -1.28 -8.75
N LYS A 71 -17.67 -1.91 -7.57
CA LYS A 71 -18.74 -2.85 -7.23
C LYS A 71 -20.14 -2.21 -7.37
N THR A 72 -20.32 -0.97 -6.92
CA THR A 72 -21.61 -0.27 -7.05
C THR A 72 -21.94 0.16 -8.48
N LYS A 73 -20.94 0.40 -9.34
CA LYS A 73 -21.17 0.72 -10.77
C LYS A 73 -21.54 -0.49 -11.63
N PHE A 74 -21.22 -1.70 -11.17
CA PHE A 74 -21.45 -2.95 -11.90
C PHE A 74 -22.58 -3.81 -11.32
N ALA A 75 -23.15 -3.43 -10.18
CA ALA A 75 -24.40 -3.97 -9.63
C ALA A 75 -25.60 -3.30 -10.30
#